data_AF-A0A3S1AL76-F1
#
_entry.id   AF-A0A3S1AL76-F1
#
_cell.length_a   1.000
_cell.length_b   1.000
_cell.length_c   1.000
_cell.angle_alpha   90.00
_cell.angle_beta   90.00
_cell.angle_gamma   90.00
#
_symmetry.space_group_name_H-M   'P 1'
#
loop_
_entity.id
_entity.type
_entity.pdbx_description
1 polymer ?
#
loop_
_entity_poly.entity_id
_entity_poly.type
_entity_poly.pdbx_seq_one_letter_code
_entity_poly.pdbx_strand_id
1 'polypeptide(L)'
;MSKQLESNTYPVPDYGPLPEDATKLQQFQHAVLQEFMKALDNSQMDEILKSYGLTAEKVIRFDAVIDLNKIQRMGVALSDQEMQQSLEQIPGEELKLLSCCWCGRCCPC
;
A
#
# COMPACT_ATOMS: atom_id res chain seq x y z
N MET A 1 -2.45 40.50 11.80
CA MET A 1 -3.54 39.81 11.08
C MET A 1 -3.01 38.45 10.65
N SER A 2 -3.62 37.40 11.19
CA SER A 2 -3.17 36.01 11.10
C SER A 2 -3.20 35.49 9.67
N LYS A 3 -2.11 34.86 9.23
CA LYS A 3 -2.06 34.12 7.96
C LYS A 3 -2.96 32.89 8.11
N GLN A 4 -3.96 32.77 7.24
CA GLN A 4 -4.78 31.57 7.15
C GLN A 4 -3.87 30.41 6.75
N LEU A 5 -3.83 29.39 7.61
CA LEU A 5 -3.26 28.09 7.29
C LEU A 5 -4.25 27.43 6.33
N GLU A 6 -4.01 27.54 5.03
CA GLU A 6 -4.77 26.78 4.05
C GLU A 6 -4.53 25.30 4.35
N SER A 7 -5.59 24.63 4.82
CA SER A 7 -5.64 23.18 4.99
C SER A 7 -5.45 22.57 3.60
N ASN A 8 -4.22 22.19 3.28
CA ASN A 8 -3.89 21.40 2.10
C ASN A 8 -4.42 19.98 2.29
N THR A 9 -5.74 19.83 2.26
CA THR A 9 -6.37 18.52 2.16
C THR A 9 -6.23 18.12 0.70
N TYR A 10 -5.11 17.48 0.38
CA TYR A 10 -4.89 16.92 -0.95
C TYR A 10 -5.97 15.86 -1.24
N PRO A 11 -6.49 15.80 -2.48
CA PRO A 11 -7.47 14.78 -2.84
C PRO A 11 -6.83 13.41 -2.66
N VAL A 12 -7.47 12.56 -1.85
CA VAL A 12 -7.10 11.16 -1.68
C VAL A 12 -7.13 10.52 -3.08
N PRO A 13 -6.04 9.91 -3.56
CA PRO A 13 -6.05 9.22 -4.84
C PRO A 13 -7.05 8.05 -4.75
N ASP A 14 -8.07 8.06 -5.61
CA ASP A 14 -8.99 6.95 -5.76
C ASP A 14 -8.30 5.83 -6.54
N TYR A 15 -7.63 4.91 -5.83
CA TYR A 15 -7.18 3.65 -6.42
C TYR A 15 -8.45 2.88 -6.76
N GLY A 16 -8.80 2.82 -8.04
CA GLY A 16 -10.14 2.57 -8.53
C GLY A 16 -10.88 1.34 -7.96
N PRO A 17 -12.17 1.21 -8.27
CA PRO A 17 -13.04 0.25 -7.61
C PRO A 17 -12.58 -1.19 -7.80
N LEU A 18 -12.59 -1.95 -6.71
CA LEU A 18 -12.49 -3.41 -6.77
C LEU A 18 -13.68 -3.97 -7.58
N PRO A 19 -13.47 -5.04 -8.37
CA PRO A 19 -14.58 -5.73 -9.01
C PRO A 19 -15.50 -6.37 -7.96
N GLU A 20 -16.79 -6.48 -8.27
CA GLU A 20 -17.81 -7.00 -7.33
C GLU A 20 -17.53 -8.44 -6.87
N ASP A 21 -16.80 -9.22 -7.68
CA ASP A 21 -16.38 -10.59 -7.43
C ASP A 21 -14.95 -10.71 -6.88
N ALA A 22 -14.39 -9.61 -6.35
CA ALA A 22 -13.06 -9.63 -5.75
C ALA A 22 -12.97 -10.62 -4.58
N THR A 23 -12.00 -11.53 -4.65
CA THR A 23 -11.64 -12.47 -3.59
C THR A 23 -11.25 -11.74 -2.31
N LYS A 24 -11.34 -12.41 -1.15
CA LYS A 24 -10.84 -11.85 0.13
C LYS A 24 -9.40 -11.37 0.06
N LEU A 25 -8.54 -12.09 -0.65
CA LEU A 25 -7.13 -11.71 -0.83
C LEU A 25 -6.99 -10.38 -1.60
N GLN A 26 -7.76 -10.21 -2.69
CA GLN A 26 -7.76 -8.96 -3.46
C GLN A 26 -8.32 -7.79 -2.64
N GLN A 27 -9.38 -8.03 -1.87
CA GLN A 27 -9.94 -7.03 -0.95
C GLN A 27 -8.90 -6.60 0.09
N PHE A 28 -8.16 -7.55 0.66
CA PHE A 28 -7.09 -7.29 1.60
C PHE A 28 -5.94 -6.49 0.97
N GLN A 29 -5.44 -6.91 -0.20
CA GLN A 29 -4.37 -6.19 -0.91
C GLN A 29 -4.77 -4.75 -1.23
N HIS A 30 -6.00 -4.54 -1.68
CA HIS A 30 -6.53 -3.22 -1.96
C HIS A 30 -6.66 -2.36 -0.70
N ALA A 31 -7.16 -2.91 0.42
CA ALA A 31 -7.24 -2.19 1.67
C ALA A 31 -5.86 -1.75 2.19
N VAL A 32 -4.84 -2.63 2.06
CA VAL A 32 -3.46 -2.30 2.44
C VAL A 32 -2.89 -1.22 1.52
N LEU A 33 -3.13 -1.29 0.21
CA LEU A 33 -2.70 -0.27 -0.74
C LEU A 33 -3.30 1.10 -0.41
N GLN A 34 -4.61 1.17 -0.18
CA GLN A 34 -5.31 2.42 0.16
C GLN A 34 -4.74 3.07 1.41
N GLU A 35 -4.59 2.30 2.49
CA GLU A 35 -4.07 2.85 3.75
C GLU A 35 -2.59 3.24 3.63
N PHE A 36 -1.79 2.45 2.91
CA PHE A 36 -0.39 2.75 2.67
C PHE A 36 -0.21 4.07 1.91
N MET A 37 -0.97 4.27 0.85
CA MET A 37 -0.88 5.48 0.05
C MET A 37 -1.37 6.71 0.81
N LYS A 38 -2.46 6.59 1.56
CA LYS A 38 -2.91 7.63 2.49
C LYS A 38 -1.82 7.99 3.51
N ALA A 39 -1.09 7.00 4.04
CA ALA A 39 0.00 7.25 4.97
C ALA A 39 1.16 8.00 4.30
N LEU A 40 1.52 7.63 3.07
CA LEU A 40 2.55 8.34 2.31
C LEU A 40 2.13 9.76 1.94
N ASP A 41 0.88 9.99 1.53
CA ASP A 41 0.34 11.32 1.20
C ASP A 41 0.35 12.27 2.40
N ASN A 42 0.18 11.73 3.61
CA ASN A 42 0.25 12.49 4.85
C ASN A 42 1.67 12.50 5.48
N SER A 43 2.67 11.96 4.80
CA SER A 43 4.04 11.91 5.29
C SER A 43 4.89 13.09 4.81
N GLN A 44 6.02 13.34 5.47
CA GLN A 44 7.05 14.28 5.01
C GLN A 44 8.00 13.64 3.98
N MET A 45 7.66 12.49 3.40
CA MET A 45 8.58 11.75 2.53
C MET A 45 9.01 12.60 1.33
N ASP A 46 8.09 13.33 0.70
CA ASP A 46 8.42 14.24 -0.41
C ASP A 46 9.44 15.33 0.00
N GLU A 47 9.28 15.93 1.18
CA GLU A 47 10.21 16.93 1.70
C GLU A 47 11.59 16.34 1.99
N ILE A 48 11.62 15.13 2.58
CA ILE A 48 12.86 14.39 2.85
C ILE A 48 13.58 14.13 1.52
N LEU A 49 12.91 13.58 0.52
CA LEU A 49 13.53 13.29 -0.78
C LEU A 49 14.09 14.53 -1.46
N LYS A 50 13.33 15.62 -1.46
CA LYS A 50 13.80 16.92 -1.97
C LYS A 50 15.03 17.42 -1.22
N SER A 51 15.09 17.25 0.10
CA SER A 51 16.23 17.71 0.92
C SER A 51 17.55 17.00 0.59
N TYR A 52 17.49 15.78 0.03
CA TYR A 52 18.63 15.02 -0.46
C TYR A 52 18.83 15.11 -1.99
N GLY A 53 18.11 16.00 -2.68
CA GLY A 53 18.24 16.17 -4.13
C GLY A 53 17.57 15.06 -4.97
N LEU A 54 16.75 14.21 -4.34
CA LEU A 54 15.98 13.17 -5.03
C LEU A 54 14.67 13.75 -5.56
N THR A 55 14.76 14.64 -6.55
CA THR A 55 13.63 15.40 -7.10
C THR A 55 13.03 14.81 -8.38
N ALA A 56 13.62 13.74 -8.92
CA ALA A 56 13.09 13.05 -10.08
C ALA A 56 11.80 12.29 -9.72
N GLU A 57 11.01 11.90 -10.73
CA GLU A 57 9.87 11.00 -10.49
C GLU A 57 10.36 9.55 -10.33
N LYS A 58 9.59 8.71 -9.61
CA LYS A 58 9.83 7.26 -9.49
C LYS A 58 11.20 6.87 -8.94
N VAL A 59 11.81 7.73 -8.13
CA VAL A 59 13.13 7.47 -7.50
C VAL A 59 13.03 6.42 -6.40
N ILE A 60 11.84 6.29 -5.81
CA ILE A 60 11.58 5.34 -4.73
C ILE A 60 10.42 4.44 -5.10
N ARG A 61 10.65 3.15 -4.84
CA ARG A 61 9.64 2.11 -4.84
C ARG A 61 9.47 1.61 -3.41
N PHE A 62 8.23 1.55 -2.97
CA PHE A 62 7.85 0.88 -1.74
C PHE A 62 7.21 -0.45 -2.08
N ASP A 63 7.72 -1.52 -1.49
CA ASP A 63 7.11 -2.84 -1.55
C ASP A 63 6.63 -3.22 -0.14
N ALA A 64 5.39 -3.68 -0.02
CA ALA A 64 4.92 -4.34 1.19
C ALA A 64 4.79 -5.83 0.91
N VAL A 65 5.46 -6.64 1.74
CA VAL A 65 5.59 -8.08 1.55
C VAL A 65 5.19 -8.81 2.82
N ILE A 66 4.37 -9.85 2.67
CA ILE A 66 4.08 -10.82 3.72
C ILE A 66 4.98 -12.03 3.54
N ASP A 67 5.61 -12.44 4.63
CA ASP A 67 6.33 -13.72 4.73
C ASP A 67 5.32 -14.85 4.98
N LEU A 68 5.04 -15.61 3.92
CA LEU A 68 4.10 -16.74 3.93
C LEU A 68 4.63 -17.91 4.77
N ASN A 69 5.96 -18.10 4.79
CA ASN A 69 6.60 -19.12 5.61
C ASN A 69 6.31 -18.88 7.11
N LYS A 70 6.32 -17.62 7.56
CA LYS A 70 5.95 -17.29 8.95
C LYS A 70 4.49 -17.57 9.25
N ILE A 71 3.58 -17.20 8.35
CA ILE A 71 2.14 -17.45 8.52
C ILE A 71 1.88 -18.95 8.69
N GLN A 72 2.46 -19.77 7.82
CA GLN A 72 2.30 -21.22 7.83
C GLN A 72 2.96 -21.89 9.04
N ARG A 73 4.19 -21.49 9.40
CA ARG A 73 4.95 -22.11 10.52
C ARG A 73 4.43 -21.73 11.90
N MET A 74 3.91 -20.52 12.05
CA MET A 74 3.40 -20.05 13.34
C MET A 74 2.01 -20.61 13.66
N GLY A 75 1.40 -21.36 12.74
CA GLY A 75 0.04 -21.89 12.91
C GLY A 75 -0.94 -20.76 13.23
N VAL A 76 -0.73 -19.57 12.64
CA VAL A 76 -1.62 -18.43 12.86
C VAL A 76 -2.99 -18.86 12.36
N ALA A 77 -3.86 -19.23 13.29
CA ALA A 77 -5.24 -19.53 12.98
C ALA A 77 -5.88 -18.23 12.51
N LEU A 78 -5.92 -18.03 11.20
CA LEU A 78 -6.72 -16.97 10.62
C LEU A 78 -8.18 -17.33 10.91
N SER A 79 -8.88 -16.41 11.56
CA SER A 79 -10.31 -16.57 11.82
C SER A 79 -11.13 -16.67 10.53
N ASP A 80 -10.56 -16.19 9.42
CA ASP A 80 -11.15 -16.24 8.08
C ASP A 80 -10.55 -17.43 7.29
N GLN A 81 -11.39 -18.44 7.07
CA GLN A 81 -11.02 -19.67 6.37
C GLN A 81 -10.77 -19.44 4.87
N GLU A 82 -11.45 -18.49 4.24
CA GLU A 82 -11.26 -18.15 2.82
C GLU A 82 -9.89 -17.48 2.63
N MET A 83 -9.51 -16.60 3.56
CA MET A 83 -8.19 -15.98 3.56
C MET A 83 -7.08 -17.01 3.80
N GLN A 84 -7.28 -17.92 4.76
CA GLN A 84 -6.32 -19.00 5.01
C GLN A 84 -6.08 -19.86 3.76
N GLN A 85 -7.15 -20.33 3.14
CA GLN A 85 -7.07 -21.11 1.91
C GLN A 85 -6.39 -20.34 0.78
N SER A 86 -6.70 -19.06 0.63
CA SER A 86 -6.09 -18.20 -0.39
C SER A 86 -4.58 -18.09 -0.20
N LEU A 87 -4.10 -17.94 1.04
CA LEU A 87 -2.66 -17.83 1.33
C LEU A 87 -1.92 -19.16 1.19
N GLU A 88 -2.54 -20.28 1.59
CA GLU A 88 -1.95 -21.62 1.46
C GLU A 88 -1.77 -22.06 0.01
N GLN A 89 -2.60 -21.53 -0.91
CA GLN A 89 -2.52 -21.82 -2.34
C GLN A 89 -1.43 -21.04 -3.08
N ILE A 90 -0.86 -19.99 -2.48
CA ILE A 90 0.16 -19.17 -3.13
C ILE A 90 1.49 -19.91 -3.09
N PRO A 91 2.08 -20.25 -4.25
CA PRO A 91 3.40 -20.87 -4.27
C PRO A 91 4.46 -19.82 -3.89
N GLY A 92 5.34 -20.16 -2.95
CA GLY A 92 6.50 -19.35 -2.59
C GLY A 92 6.55 -18.94 -1.12
N GLU A 93 7.55 -18.13 -0.79
CA GLU A 93 7.83 -17.70 0.59
C GLU A 93 7.25 -16.32 0.91
N GLU A 94 6.91 -15.55 -0.13
CA GLU A 94 6.55 -14.15 -0.01
C GLU A 94 5.33 -13.82 -0.87
N LEU A 95 4.39 -13.07 -0.29
CA LEU A 95 3.29 -12.44 -1.01
C LEU A 95 3.52 -10.93 -1.02
N LYS A 96 3.71 -10.37 -2.22
CA LYS A 96 3.71 -8.91 -2.41
C LYS A 96 2.28 -8.39 -2.34
N LEU A 97 2.01 -7.51 -1.38
CA LEU A 97 0.70 -6.87 -1.20
C LEU A 97 0.57 -5.63 -2.06
N LEU A 98 1.63 -4.85 -2.12
CA LEU A 98 1.73 -3.68 -2.98
C LEU A 98 3.17 -3.49 -3.44
N SER A 99 3.27 -2.79 -4.56
CA SER A 99 4.51 -2.33 -5.13
C SER A 99 4.23 -0.98 -5.78
N CYS A 100 4.41 0.10 -5.03
CA CYS A 100 4.11 1.43 -5.52
C CYS A 100 5.35 2.30 -5.71
N CYS A 101 5.42 2.96 -6.87
CA CYS A 101 6.41 4.00 -7.11
C CYS A 101 5.86 5.30 -6.52
N TRP A 102 6.65 5.96 -5.67
CA TRP A 102 6.29 7.30 -5.22
C TRP A 102 6.47 8.28 -6.37
N CYS A 103 5.34 8.73 -6.90
CA CYS A 103 5.25 9.75 -7.91
C CYS A 103 4.28 10.77 -7.33
N GLY A 104 4.74 12.00 -7.09
CA GLY A 104 3.92 13.01 -6.42
C GLY A 104 2.57 13.31 -7.10
N ARG A 105 2.28 12.75 -8.29
CA ARG A 105 1.00 12.89 -9.01
C ARG A 105 0.50 11.74 -9.91
N CYS A 106 1.22 10.65 -10.21
CA CYS A 106 0.76 9.76 -11.30
C CYS A 106 1.25 8.30 -11.25
N CYS A 107 0.39 7.38 -10.78
CA CYS A 107 -0.07 6.20 -11.54
C CYS A 107 -0.80 5.22 -10.60
N PRO A 108 -1.78 4.45 -11.11
CA PRO A 108 -2.16 3.18 -10.49
C PRO A 108 -0.94 2.25 -10.58
N CYS A 109 -0.26 2.10 -9.45
CA CYS A 109 0.29 0.82 -9.05
C CYS A 109 -0.90 -0.11 -8.71
#